data_AF-A0A519NM09-F1
#
_entry.id   AF-A0A519NM09-F1
#
_cell.length_a   1.000
_cell.length_b   1.000
_cell.length_c   1.000
_cell.angle_alpha   90.00
_cell.angle_beta   90.00
_cell.angle_gamma   90.00
#
_symmetry.space_group_name_H-M   'P 1'
#
loop_
_entity.id
_entity.type
_entity.pdbx_description
1 polymer ?
#
loop_
_entity_poly.entity_id
_entity_poly.type
_entity_poly.pdbx_seq_one_letter_code
_entity_poly.pdbx_strand_id
1 'polypeptide(L)' 'MFPIHRNRRLRTNDSIRSLVRETILTPNDFMFPMFIA' A
#
# COMPACT_ATOMS: atom_id res chain seq x y z
N MET A 1 -10.14 -4.48 -23.53
CA MET A 1 -10.40 -3.10 -24.02
C MET A 1 -11.30 -2.36 -23.02
N PHE A 2 -11.09 -1.06 -22.77
CA PHE A 2 -12.13 -0.25 -22.11
C PHE A 2 -13.41 -0.31 -22.98
N PRO A 3 -14.62 -0.49 -22.42
CA PRO A 3 -15.04 -0.28 -21.03
C PRO A 3 -15.04 -1.52 -20.13
N ILE A 4 -14.63 -2.69 -20.63
CA ILE A 4 -14.73 -3.98 -19.92
C ILE A 4 -13.74 -4.02 -18.74
N HIS A 5 -12.49 -3.60 -18.96
CA HIS A 5 -11.51 -3.46 -17.89
C HIS A 5 -11.40 -2.00 -17.46
N ARG A 6 -11.83 -1.71 -16.23
CA ARG A 6 -11.74 -0.39 -15.61
C ARG A 6 -10.93 -0.48 -14.33
N ASN A 7 -9.63 -0.24 -14.41
CA ASN A 7 -8.71 -0.31 -13.26
C ASN A 7 -9.12 0.61 -12.10
N ARG A 8 -9.90 1.66 -12.39
CA ARG A 8 -10.47 2.55 -11.37
C ARG A 8 -11.45 1.84 -10.42
N ARG A 9 -12.03 0.69 -10.78
CA ARG A 9 -12.90 -0.11 -9.89
C ARG A 9 -12.17 -0.59 -8.63
N LEU A 10 -10.86 -0.80 -8.70
CA LEU A 10 -10.03 -1.19 -7.55
C LEU A 10 -9.70 -0.01 -6.62
N ARG A 11 -10.04 1.22 -7.03
CA ARG A 11 -9.74 2.47 -6.30
C ARG A 11 -11.00 3.12 -5.72
N THR A 12 -12.16 2.45 -5.75
CA THR A 12 -13.44 3.03 -5.37
C THR A 12 -13.65 3.13 -3.87
N ASN A 13 -13.17 2.16 -3.10
CA ASN A 13 -13.37 2.09 -1.66
C ASN A 13 -12.09 1.66 -0.94
N ASP A 14 -11.95 2.06 0.33
CA ASP A 14 -10.81 1.73 1.17
C ASP A 14 -10.65 0.23 1.41
N SER A 15 -11.74 -0.51 1.60
CA SER A 15 -11.69 -1.97 1.82
C SER A 15 -11.07 -2.70 0.62
N ILE A 16 -11.46 -2.34 -0.61
CA ILE A 16 -10.91 -2.92 -1.85
C ILE A 16 -9.45 -2.51 -2.04
N ARG A 17 -9.14 -1.24 -1.78
CA ARG A 17 -7.77 -0.71 -1.86
C ARG A 17 -6.85 -1.36 -0.84
N SER A 18 -7.34 -1.73 0.34
CA SER A 18 -6.59 -2.48 1.34
C SER A 18 -6.32 -3.91 0.90
N LEU A 19 -7.28 -4.56 0.21
CA LEU A 19 -7.15 -5.94 -0.25
C LEU A 19 -6.15 -6.10 -1.40
N VAL A 20 -6.06 -5.11 -2.28
CA VAL A 20 -5.18 -5.13 -3.47
C VAL A 20 -3.87 -4.36 -3.24
N ARG A 21 -3.58 -3.95 -1.99
CA ARG A 21 -2.35 -3.23 -1.66
C ARG A 21 -1.15 -4.17 -1.70
N GLU A 22 -0.14 -3.84 -2.49
CA GLU A 22 1.08 -4.64 -2.62
C GLU A 22 2.14 -4.30 -1.58
N THR A 23 2.15 -3.06 -1.07
CA THR A 23 3.19 -2.56 -0.16
C THR A 23 2.62 -2.18 1.21
N ILE A 24 3.25 -2.65 2.27
CA ILE A 24 2.89 -2.33 3.65
C ILE A 24 4.19 -1.95 4.38
N LEU A 25 4.16 -0.81 5.06
CA LEU A 25 5.24 -0.39 5.94
C LEU A 25 4.88 -0.78 7.37
N THR A 26 5.81 -1.44 8.05
CA THR A 26 5.69 -1.92 9.42
C THR A 26 6.79 -1.32 10.30
N PRO A 27 6.63 -1.27 11.63
CA PRO A 27 7.69 -0.77 12.51
C PRO A 27 9.02 -1.53 12.40
N ASN A 28 8.98 -2.79 11.97
CA ASN A 28 10.17 -3.62 11.75
C ASN A 28 11.02 -3.12 10.56
N ASP A 29 10.44 -2.33 9.66
CA ASP A 29 11.14 -1.75 8.51
C ASP A 29 11.93 -0.48 8.89
N PHE A 30 11.75 0.03 10.11
CA PHE A 30 12.47 1.20 10.59
C PHE A 30 13.78 0.81 11.28
N MET A 31 14.84 1.55 10.96
CA MET A 31 16.11 1.49 11.67
C MET A 31 16.25 2.72 12.55
N PHE A 32 16.53 2.50 13.85
CA PHE A 32 16.81 3.59 14.77
C PHE A 32 18.32 3.85 14.82
N PRO A 33 18.80 5.05 14.46
CA PRO A 33 20.21 5.40 14.60
C PRO A 33 20.55 5.60 16.08
N MET A 34 21.54 4.88 16.59
CA MET A 34 22.12 5.14 17.91
C MET A 34 23.38 5.98 17.78
N PHE A 35 23.45 7.07 18.55
CA PHE A 35 24.63 7.91 18.66
C PHE A 35 25.40 7.53 19.92
N ILE A 36 26.71 7.30 19.79
CA ILE A 36 27.62 7.02 20.89
C ILE A 36 28.51 8.25 21.05
N ALA A 37 28.72 8.67 22.30
CA ALA A 37 29.58 9.79 22.68
C ALA A 37 31.01 9.31 23.00
#